data_AF-A0A510UN89-F1
#
_entry.id   AF-A0A510UN89-F1
#
_cell.length_a   1.000
_cell.length_b   1.000
_cell.length_c   1.000
_cell.angle_alpha   90.00
_cell.angle_beta   90.00
_cell.angle_gamma   90.00
#
_symmetry.space_group_name_H-M   'P 1'
#
loop_
_entity.id
_entity.type
_entity.pdbx_description
1 polymer ?
#
loop_
_entity_poly.entity_id
_entity_poly.type
_entity_poly.pdbx_seq_one_letter_code
_entity_poly.pdbx_strand_id
1 'polypeptide(L)'
;MKYIKYSVIKKSILTVFTICFWTPVFAYDPYECLSDVSSIDTKIPVGLATELCSGTWNKEPVNCYLGASLIDQEIPRGLAIKLCTGTVDAKKTLECYAKSGSKNLNRGLATTLCGKGQVNN
;
A
#
# COMPACT_ATOMS: atom_id res chain seq x y z
N MET A 1 47.50 61.73 -10.86
CA MET A 1 46.04 61.76 -10.65
C MET A 1 45.46 60.45 -11.19
N LYS A 2 44.52 59.82 -10.46
CA LYS A 2 43.83 58.52 -10.68
C LYS A 2 44.55 57.22 -10.27
N TYR A 3 44.21 56.78 -9.06
CA TYR A 3 44.07 55.38 -8.64
C TYR A 3 42.96 54.67 -9.43
N ILE A 4 43.14 53.39 -9.81
CA ILE A 4 42.10 52.34 -9.72
C ILE A 4 42.80 50.98 -9.45
N LYS A 5 42.71 50.49 -8.21
CA LYS A 5 42.73 49.06 -7.84
C LYS A 5 41.51 48.40 -8.49
N TYR A 6 41.59 47.15 -8.96
CA TYR A 6 40.69 46.06 -8.53
C TYR A 6 41.14 44.72 -9.12
N SER A 7 41.48 43.83 -8.18
CA SER A 7 41.70 42.40 -8.36
C SER A 7 40.45 41.75 -8.93
N VAL A 8 40.57 41.08 -10.08
CA VAL A 8 39.56 40.13 -10.57
C VAL A 8 40.28 38.84 -10.88
N ILE A 9 40.44 38.05 -9.81
CA ILE A 9 40.92 36.68 -9.83
C ILE A 9 40.04 35.88 -10.79
N LYS A 10 40.74 35.15 -11.67
CA LYS A 10 40.26 34.30 -12.75
C LYS A 10 38.96 33.57 -12.40
N LYS A 11 37.93 33.81 -13.24
CA LYS A 11 36.72 32.97 -13.38
C LYS A 11 37.13 31.51 -13.61
N SER A 12 37.11 30.70 -12.56
CA SER A 12 36.98 29.24 -12.66
C SER A 12 35.59 28.91 -12.12
N ILE A 13 34.61 28.93 -13.02
CA ILE A 13 33.25 28.47 -12.74
C ILE A 13 33.32 26.95 -12.67
N LEU A 14 33.48 26.42 -11.46
CA LEU A 14 33.35 25.01 -11.16
C LEU A 14 31.84 24.71 -11.08
N THR A 15 31.21 24.39 -12.21
CA THR A 15 29.82 23.97 -12.27
C THR A 15 29.72 22.56 -11.68
N VAL A 16 29.32 22.47 -10.41
CA VAL A 16 28.98 21.18 -9.76
C VAL A 16 27.65 20.71 -10.37
N PHE A 17 27.72 19.80 -11.34
CA PHE A 17 26.57 19.02 -11.79
C PHE A 17 26.18 18.06 -10.67
N THR A 18 25.26 18.50 -9.80
CA THR A 18 24.57 17.64 -8.84
C THR A 18 23.70 16.67 -9.63
N ILE A 19 24.22 15.48 -9.92
CA ILE A 19 23.44 14.40 -10.55
C ILE A 19 22.44 13.92 -9.50
N CYS A 20 21.19 14.37 -9.62
CA CYS A 20 20.07 13.77 -8.92
C CYS A 20 19.96 12.32 -9.39
N PHE A 21 20.51 11.38 -8.61
CA PHE A 21 20.20 9.96 -8.74
C PHE A 21 18.74 9.76 -8.33
N TRP A 22 17.82 10.00 -9.26
CA TRP A 22 16.45 9.52 -9.15
C TRP A 22 16.49 8.01 -9.31
N THR A 23 16.44 7.28 -8.20
CA THR A 23 16.05 5.88 -8.26
C THR A 23 14.58 5.86 -8.71
N PRO A 24 14.22 5.13 -9.78
CA PRO A 24 12.82 4.88 -10.06
C PRO A 24 12.28 4.05 -8.90
N VAL A 25 11.48 4.68 -8.03
CA VAL A 25 10.59 3.93 -7.14
C VAL A 25 9.57 3.29 -8.06
N PHE A 26 9.73 2.00 -8.33
CA PHE A 26 8.73 1.22 -9.06
C PHE A 26 7.43 1.32 -8.26
N ALA A 27 6.45 2.04 -8.82
CA ALA A 27 5.17 2.24 -8.19
C ALA A 27 4.37 0.94 -8.35
N TYR A 28 3.99 0.34 -7.22
CA TYR A 28 3.13 -0.84 -7.22
C TYR A 28 1.77 -0.48 -7.82
N ASP A 29 1.27 -1.29 -8.75
CA ASP A 29 0.02 -1.00 -9.47
C ASP A 29 -1.06 -2.09 -9.26
N PRO A 30 -2.32 -1.84 -9.66
CA PRO A 30 -3.40 -2.81 -9.48
C PRO A 30 -3.20 -4.16 -10.19
N TYR A 31 -2.45 -4.20 -11.30
CA TYR A 31 -2.15 -5.46 -12.00
C TYR A 31 -1.04 -6.24 -11.28
N GLU A 32 -0.07 -5.57 -10.67
CA GLU A 32 0.88 -6.21 -9.76
C GLU A 32 0.15 -6.83 -8.56
N CYS A 33 -0.83 -6.12 -7.98
CA CYS A 33 -1.73 -6.70 -6.97
C CYS A 33 -2.46 -7.94 -7.46
N LEU A 34 -3.05 -7.87 -8.66
CA LEU A 34 -3.80 -8.98 -9.23
C LEU A 34 -2.91 -10.22 -9.46
N SER A 35 -1.67 -9.99 -9.90
CA SER A 35 -0.66 -11.04 -10.04
C SER A 35 -0.28 -11.65 -8.69
N ASP A 36 0.01 -10.80 -7.69
CA ASP A 36 0.41 -11.24 -6.36
C ASP A 36 -0.70 -12.07 -5.68
N VAL A 37 -1.95 -11.61 -5.69
CA VAL A 37 -3.06 -12.37 -5.08
C VAL A 37 -3.32 -13.69 -5.82
N SER A 38 -3.20 -13.71 -7.15
CA SER A 38 -3.37 -14.93 -7.94
C SER A 38 -2.27 -15.96 -7.69
N SER A 39 -1.07 -15.50 -7.33
CA SER A 39 0.04 -16.38 -6.93
C SER A 39 -0.17 -16.99 -5.54
N ILE A 40 -0.84 -16.28 -4.64
CA ILE A 40 -1.09 -16.71 -3.26
C ILE A 40 -2.34 -17.59 -3.17
N ASP A 41 -3.44 -17.23 -3.85
CA ASP A 41 -4.67 -18.02 -3.92
C ASP A 41 -5.03 -18.31 -5.38
N THR A 42 -4.48 -19.40 -5.90
CA THR A 42 -4.70 -19.85 -7.29
C THR A 42 -6.16 -20.19 -7.63
N LYS A 43 -7.03 -20.28 -6.63
CA LYS A 43 -8.46 -20.59 -6.80
C LYS A 43 -9.35 -19.37 -6.61
N ILE A 44 -8.79 -18.20 -6.35
CA ILE A 44 -9.56 -16.97 -6.23
C ILE A 44 -10.28 -16.68 -7.55
N PRO A 45 -11.61 -16.46 -7.55
CA PRO A 45 -12.29 -15.96 -8.74
C PRO A 45 -11.73 -14.60 -9.13
N VAL A 46 -11.45 -14.39 -10.43
CA VAL A 46 -10.84 -13.16 -10.93
C VAL A 46 -11.62 -11.91 -10.49
N GLY A 47 -12.96 -11.96 -10.48
CA GLY A 47 -13.77 -10.82 -10.02
C GLY A 47 -13.51 -10.42 -8.56
N LEU A 48 -13.29 -11.40 -7.69
CA LEU A 48 -12.97 -11.19 -6.28
C LEU A 48 -11.54 -10.66 -6.09
N ALA A 49 -10.60 -11.17 -6.88
CA ALA A 49 -9.23 -10.65 -6.90
C ALA A 49 -9.18 -9.20 -7.40
N THR A 50 -9.94 -8.88 -8.45
CA THR A 50 -10.09 -7.51 -8.96
C THR A 50 -10.71 -6.58 -7.92
N GLU A 51 -11.70 -7.04 -7.14
CA GLU A 51 -12.27 -6.26 -6.04
C GLU A 51 -11.22 -5.91 -5.00
N LEU A 52 -10.44 -6.90 -4.53
CA LEU A 52 -9.35 -6.70 -3.56
C LEU A 52 -8.33 -5.66 -4.05
N CYS A 53 -7.98 -5.74 -5.33
CA CYS A 53 -6.96 -4.92 -5.97
C CYS A 53 -7.48 -3.60 -6.56
N SER A 54 -8.78 -3.33 -6.47
CA SER A 54 -9.37 -2.15 -7.10
C SER A 54 -8.81 -0.86 -6.49
N GLY A 55 -8.18 -0.03 -7.33
CA GLY A 55 -7.61 1.26 -6.93
C GLY A 55 -6.46 1.17 -5.91
N THR A 56 -5.83 0.00 -5.74
CA THR A 56 -4.66 -0.12 -4.87
C THR A 56 -3.37 0.23 -5.59
N TRP A 57 -2.48 0.92 -4.87
CA TRP A 57 -1.13 1.28 -5.33
C TRP A 57 -0.07 0.83 -4.31
N ASN A 58 -0.41 -0.15 -3.48
CA ASN A 58 0.47 -0.73 -2.48
C ASN A 58 0.11 -2.20 -2.23
N LYS A 59 1.04 -2.92 -1.58
CA LYS A 59 0.92 -4.36 -1.27
C LYS A 59 0.01 -4.70 -0.09
N GLU A 60 -0.50 -3.70 0.63
CA GLU A 60 -1.19 -3.91 1.90
C GLU A 60 -2.51 -4.70 1.75
N PRO A 61 -3.34 -4.53 0.71
CA PRO A 61 -4.50 -5.39 0.51
C PRO A 61 -4.14 -6.86 0.37
N VAL A 62 -3.06 -7.18 -0.35
CA VAL A 62 -2.59 -8.56 -0.51
C VAL A 62 -2.05 -9.11 0.81
N ASN A 63 -1.20 -8.33 1.50
CA ASN A 63 -0.67 -8.69 2.82
C ASN A 63 -1.79 -8.93 3.84
N CYS A 64 -2.82 -8.08 3.81
CA CYS A 64 -4.00 -8.22 4.65
C CYS A 64 -4.76 -9.49 4.29
N TYR A 65 -5.03 -9.75 3.00
CA TYR A 65 -5.78 -10.94 2.57
C TYR A 65 -5.10 -12.23 3.02
N LEU A 66 -3.77 -12.30 2.85
CA LEU A 66 -2.96 -13.40 3.35
C LEU A 66 -3.06 -13.52 4.88
N GLY A 67 -2.90 -12.42 5.60
CA GLY A 67 -2.95 -12.41 7.06
C GLY A 67 -4.34 -12.70 7.66
N ALA A 68 -5.42 -12.35 6.96
CA ALA A 68 -6.79 -12.61 7.41
C ALA A 68 -7.05 -14.12 7.53
N SER A 69 -6.54 -14.89 6.56
CA SER A 69 -6.63 -16.35 6.56
C SER A 69 -5.78 -17.01 7.67
N LEU A 70 -4.74 -16.31 8.15
CA LEU A 70 -3.94 -16.77 9.30
C LEU A 70 -4.62 -16.49 10.64
N ILE A 71 -5.38 -15.40 10.74
CA ILE A 71 -6.11 -15.02 11.97
C ILE A 71 -7.41 -15.82 12.12
N ASP A 72 -8.13 -16.03 11.03
CA ASP A 72 -9.39 -16.78 10.99
C ASP A 72 -9.37 -17.72 9.79
N GLN A 73 -9.00 -18.98 10.00
CA GLN A 73 -8.86 -19.97 8.92
C GLN A 73 -10.19 -20.30 8.23
N GLU A 74 -11.31 -19.98 8.87
CA GLU A 74 -12.66 -20.23 8.35
C GLU A 74 -13.28 -18.97 7.75
N ILE A 75 -12.54 -17.85 7.67
CA ILE A 75 -13.07 -16.64 7.07
C ILE A 75 -13.45 -16.92 5.60
N PRO A 76 -14.69 -16.66 5.18
CA PRO A 76 -15.06 -16.76 3.78
C PRO A 76 -14.24 -15.78 2.95
N ARG A 77 -13.74 -16.20 1.78
CA ARG A 77 -12.92 -15.36 0.88
C ARG A 77 -13.52 -13.97 0.64
N GLY A 78 -14.83 -13.90 0.40
CA GLY A 78 -15.52 -12.62 0.19
C GLY A 78 -15.45 -11.68 1.40
N LEU A 79 -15.48 -12.21 2.63
CA LEU A 79 -15.31 -11.40 3.84
C LEU A 79 -13.84 -10.99 4.06
N ALA A 80 -12.88 -11.86 3.74
CA ALA A 80 -11.46 -11.51 3.77
C ALA A 80 -11.14 -10.39 2.79
N ILE A 81 -11.69 -10.46 1.57
CA ILE A 81 -11.56 -9.41 0.56
C ILE A 81 -12.20 -8.13 1.07
N LYS A 82 -13.47 -8.17 1.49
CA LYS A 82 -14.16 -6.99 2.02
C LYS A 82 -13.43 -6.35 3.22
N LEU A 83 -12.74 -7.14 4.03
CA LEU A 83 -11.90 -6.65 5.13
C LEU A 83 -10.66 -5.91 4.61
N CYS A 84 -10.04 -6.42 3.56
CA CYS A 84 -8.71 -6.00 3.12
C CYS A 84 -8.71 -5.03 1.94
N THR A 85 -9.81 -4.93 1.19
CA THR A 85 -9.93 -4.03 0.03
C THR A 85 -9.58 -2.60 0.41
N GLY A 86 -8.63 -2.03 -0.34
CA GLY A 86 -8.17 -0.66 -0.18
C GLY A 86 -7.37 -0.37 1.09
N THR A 87 -7.09 -1.35 1.96
CA THR A 87 -6.27 -1.08 3.16
C THR A 87 -4.91 -0.49 2.77
N VAL A 88 -4.39 0.37 3.63
CA VAL A 88 -3.05 0.97 3.50
C VAL A 88 -2.14 0.56 4.66
N ASP A 89 -2.66 -0.29 5.56
CA ASP A 89 -1.97 -0.81 6.73
C ASP A 89 -2.62 -2.14 7.11
N ALA A 90 -2.10 -3.23 6.55
CA ALA A 90 -2.60 -4.57 6.77
C ALA A 90 -2.58 -4.94 8.25
N LYS A 91 -1.49 -4.60 8.95
CA LYS A 91 -1.32 -4.93 10.36
C LYS A 91 -2.44 -4.31 11.20
N LYS A 92 -2.72 -3.02 11.01
CA LYS A 92 -3.78 -2.33 11.76
C LYS A 92 -5.17 -2.88 11.47
N THR A 93 -5.47 -3.18 10.20
CA THR A 93 -6.74 -3.82 9.81
C THR A 93 -6.91 -5.17 10.49
N LEU A 94 -5.87 -6.00 10.44
CA LEU A 94 -5.88 -7.35 11.01
C LEU A 94 -5.95 -7.35 12.55
N GLU A 95 -5.24 -6.43 13.21
CA GLU A 95 -5.34 -6.26 14.67
C GLU A 95 -6.75 -5.84 15.10
N CYS A 96 -7.41 -4.97 14.33
CA CYS A 96 -8.81 -4.61 14.58
C CYS A 96 -9.70 -5.85 14.44
N TYR A 97 -9.56 -6.60 13.35
CA TYR A 97 -10.36 -7.79 13.09
C TYR A 97 -10.19 -8.83 14.20
N ALA A 98 -8.94 -9.14 14.58
CA ALA A 98 -8.63 -10.08 15.66
C ALA A 98 -9.25 -9.66 17.01
N LYS A 99 -9.25 -8.36 17.33
CA LYS A 99 -9.87 -7.83 18.55
C LYS A 99 -11.39 -7.97 18.55
N SER A 100 -12.02 -8.07 17.40
CA SER A 100 -13.49 -8.16 17.28
C SER A 100 -14.06 -9.43 17.91
N GLY A 101 -13.28 -10.51 17.98
CA GLY A 101 -13.67 -11.74 18.69
C GLY A 101 -13.94 -11.50 20.18
N SER A 102 -13.15 -10.63 20.83
CA SER A 102 -13.36 -10.24 22.24
C SER A 102 -14.61 -9.38 22.46
N LYS A 103 -15.24 -8.91 21.39
CA LYS A 103 -16.43 -8.05 21.40
C LYS A 103 -17.69 -8.80 20.97
N ASN A 104 -17.64 -10.12 20.82
CA ASN A 104 -18.74 -10.97 20.35
C ASN A 104 -19.34 -10.50 19.01
N LEU A 105 -18.53 -9.87 18.15
CA LEU A 105 -18.96 -9.50 16.81
C LEU A 105 -18.88 -10.73 15.91
N ASN A 106 -19.93 -10.97 15.12
CA ASN A 106 -19.84 -11.95 14.05
C ASN A 106 -18.87 -11.44 12.95
N ARG A 107 -18.37 -12.37 12.11
CA ARG A 107 -17.40 -12.07 11.05
C ARG A 107 -17.84 -10.92 10.14
N GLY A 108 -19.12 -10.86 9.76
CA GLY A 108 -19.64 -9.81 8.92
C GLY A 108 -19.59 -8.42 9.58
N LEU A 109 -19.98 -8.32 10.85
CA LEU A 109 -19.90 -7.08 11.63
C LEU A 109 -18.44 -6.68 11.90
N ALA A 110 -17.58 -7.64 12.21
CA ALA A 110 -16.14 -7.40 12.38
C ALA A 110 -15.50 -6.86 11.10
N THR A 111 -15.83 -7.45 9.94
CA THR A 111 -15.40 -6.98 8.62
C THR A 111 -15.94 -5.59 8.31
N THR A 112 -17.21 -5.29 8.62
CA THR A 112 -17.76 -3.92 8.45
C THR A 112 -17.06 -2.89 9.33
N LEU A 113 -16.71 -3.26 10.58
CA LEU A 113 -16.08 -2.35 11.52
C LEU A 113 -14.60 -2.09 11.21
N CYS A 114 -13.87 -3.15 10.86
CA CYS A 114 -12.42 -3.12 10.73
C CYS A 114 -11.92 -3.07 9.28
N GLY A 115 -12.77 -3.45 8.33
CA GLY A 115 -12.51 -3.25 6.92
C GLY A 115 -12.51 -1.78 6.60
N LYS A 116 -11.81 -1.41 5.52
CA LYS A 116 -11.76 -0.01 5.10
C LYS A 116 -13.18 0.45 4.78
N GLY A 117 -13.76 1.24 5.69
CA GLY A 117 -14.76 2.24 5.35
C GLY A 117 -14.13 3.17 4.32
N GLN A 118 -14.86 3.47 3.25
CA GLN A 118 -14.46 4.44 2.24
C GLN A 118 -13.98 5.71 2.93
N VAL A 119 -12.67 5.99 2.84
CA VAL A 119 -12.14 7.29 3.25
C VAL A 119 -12.54 8.27 2.15
N ASN A 120 -13.62 9.01 2.45
CA ASN A 120 -13.94 10.38 2.07
C ASN A 120 -13.39 10.86 0.71
N ASN A 121 -14.31 11.08 -0.24
CA ASN A 121 -14.17 12.16 -1.21
C ASN A 121 -14.87 13.39 -0.62
#